data_AF-L1KNT4-F1
#
_entry.id   AF-L1KNT4-F1
#
_cell.length_a   1.000
_cell.length_b   1.000
_cell.length_c   1.000
_cell.angle_alpha   90.00
_cell.angle_beta   90.00
_cell.angle_gamma   90.00
#
_symmetry.space_group_name_H-M   'P 1'
#
loop_
_entity.id
_entity.type
_entity.pdbx_description
1 polymer ?
#
loop_
_entity_poly.entity_id
_entity_poly.type
_entity_poly.pdbx_seq_one_letter_code
_entity_poly.pdbx_strand_id
1 'polypeptide(L)'
;MIGEASLPDVDSGYFIHSPATAAEHFREYGPAPIDGEPIALVFASDGGGHLFAIGASGQVWKSTTASWFDDFEITASSLQEFLEQLGRRIANQT
;
A
#
# COMPACT_ATOMS: atom_id res chain seq x y z
N MET A 1 1.82 7.56 -17.91
CA MET A 1 1.84 8.78 -17.08
C MET A 1 1.01 8.48 -15.85
N ILE A 2 1.65 8.28 -14.69
CA ILE A 2 0.93 8.09 -13.42
C ILE A 2 0.64 9.49 -12.89
N GLY A 3 -0.64 9.83 -12.77
CA GLY A 3 -1.11 11.09 -12.20
C GLY A 3 -1.37 10.94 -10.71
N GLU A 4 -1.07 11.99 -9.94
CA GLU A 4 -1.34 12.06 -8.51
C GLU A 4 -2.86 12.15 -8.28
N ALA A 5 -3.39 11.26 -7.42
CA ALA A 5 -4.77 11.30 -6.97
C ALA A 5 -4.80 11.96 -5.58
N SER A 6 -5.43 13.14 -5.48
CA SER A 6 -5.69 13.80 -4.20
C SER A 6 -7.00 13.26 -3.63
N LEU A 7 -6.91 12.50 -2.54
CA LEU A 7 -8.07 12.04 -1.79
C LEU A 7 -8.32 13.03 -0.63
N PRO A 8 -9.58 13.42 -0.36
CA PRO A 8 -9.90 14.26 0.80
C PRO A 8 -9.43 13.57 2.08
N ASP A 9 -9.10 14.35 3.11
CA ASP A 9 -8.59 13.85 4.40
C ASP A 9 -9.58 12.83 4.97
N VAL A 10 -9.27 11.56 4.76
CA VAL A 10 -10.12 10.46 5.14
C VAL A 10 -9.60 9.97 6.47
N ASP A 11 -10.38 10.26 7.50
CA ASP A 11 -10.30 9.66 8.85
C ASP A 11 -10.47 8.12 8.83
N SER A 12 -10.38 7.49 7.65
CA SER A 12 -10.16 6.06 7.43
C SER A 12 -8.74 5.61 7.81
N GLY A 13 -7.80 6.54 8.02
CA GLY A 13 -6.43 6.22 8.38
C GLY A 13 -5.71 5.44 7.28
N TYR A 14 -5.79 5.87 6.02
CA TYR A 14 -5.02 5.30 4.91
C TYR A 14 -4.21 6.41 4.25
N PHE A 15 -2.92 6.16 4.02
CA PHE A 15 -1.97 7.12 3.49
C PHE A 15 -1.27 6.55 2.26
N ILE A 16 -1.56 7.09 1.07
CA ILE A 16 -0.81 6.77 -0.14
C ILE A 16 0.48 7.61 -0.14
N HIS A 17 1.63 6.96 -0.22
CA HIS A 17 2.92 7.61 -0.20
C HIS A 17 3.18 8.30 -1.53
N SER A 18 3.86 9.46 -1.47
CA SER A 18 4.34 10.09 -2.70
C SER A 18 5.36 9.17 -3.40
N PRO A 19 5.54 9.28 -4.73
CA PRO A 19 6.57 8.51 -5.43
C PRO A 19 7.98 8.73 -4.86
N ALA A 20 8.28 9.94 -4.37
CA ALA A 20 9.56 10.26 -3.74
C ALA A 20 9.73 9.49 -2.43
N THR A 21 8.71 9.51 -1.57
CA THR A 21 8.66 8.76 -0.30
C THR A 21 8.80 7.26 -0.53
N ALA A 22 8.05 6.68 -1.47
CA ALA A 22 8.16 5.26 -1.80
C ALA A 22 9.56 4.89 -2.30
N ALA A 23 10.18 5.74 -3.13
CA ALA A 23 11.55 5.53 -3.62
C ALA A 23 12.62 5.72 -2.53
N GLU A 24 12.40 6.60 -1.56
CA GLU A 24 13.25 6.75 -0.37
C GLU A 24 13.18 5.52 0.51
N HIS A 25 11.96 5.08 0.87
CA HIS A 25 11.78 3.89 1.67
C HIS A 25 12.33 2.63 0.99
N PHE A 26 12.16 2.49 -0.33
CA PHE A 26 12.74 1.36 -1.07
C PHE A 26 14.28 1.36 -1.02
N ARG A 27 14.92 2.54 -1.02
CA ARG A 27 16.38 2.65 -0.86
C ARG A 27 16.85 2.33 0.55
N GLU A 28 16.05 2.69 1.55
CA GLU A 28 16.39 2.53 2.96
C GLU A 28 16.15 1.09 3.44
N TYR A 29 14.98 0.53 3.14
CA TYR A 29 14.52 -0.75 3.67
C TYR A 29 14.55 -1.88 2.65
N GLY A 30 14.67 -1.56 1.35
CA GLY A 30 14.57 -2.55 0.27
C GLY A 30 13.11 -2.92 -0.08
N PRO A 31 12.92 -3.98 -0.88
CA PRO A 31 11.59 -4.52 -1.16
C PRO A 31 10.94 -5.08 0.12
N ALA A 32 9.60 -5.09 0.17
CA ALA A 32 8.88 -5.85 1.21
C ALA A 32 9.21 -7.36 1.10
N PRO A 33 9.41 -8.07 2.21
CA PRO A 33 9.81 -9.48 2.21
C PRO A 33 8.63 -10.40 1.90
N ILE A 34 8.16 -10.38 0.65
CA ILE A 34 7.02 -11.18 0.18
C ILE A 34 7.51 -12.35 -0.65
N ASP A 35 7.20 -13.56 -0.20
CA ASP A 35 7.53 -14.79 -0.93
C ASP A 35 6.90 -14.80 -2.32
N GLY A 36 7.72 -15.06 -3.34
CA GLY A 36 7.29 -15.08 -4.75
C GLY A 36 7.25 -13.70 -5.43
N GLU A 37 7.47 -12.61 -4.69
CA GLU A 37 7.51 -11.24 -5.20
C GLU A 37 8.92 -10.64 -5.04
N PRO A 38 9.86 -10.89 -5.96
CA PRO A 38 11.25 -10.46 -5.81
C PRO A 38 11.43 -8.93 -5.75
N ILE A 39 10.45 -8.18 -6.22
CA ILE A 39 10.38 -6.72 -6.13
C ILE A 39 8.97 -6.36 -5.68
N ALA A 40 8.82 -6.03 -4.39
CA ALA A 40 7.59 -5.50 -3.84
C ALA A 40 7.82 -4.11 -3.27
N LEU A 41 7.12 -3.11 -3.82
CA LEU A 41 7.25 -1.71 -3.42
C LEU A 41 6.19 -1.37 -2.37
N VAL A 42 6.60 -0.98 -1.18
CA VAL A 42 5.69 -0.36 -0.20
C VAL A 42 5.28 1.02 -0.71
N PHE A 43 3.98 1.24 -0.86
CA PHE A 43 3.42 2.46 -1.45
C PHE A 43 2.37 3.14 -0.57
N ALA A 44 1.94 2.50 0.51
CA ALA A 44 0.96 3.08 1.42
C ALA A 44 1.08 2.51 2.82
N SER A 45 0.43 3.17 3.77
CA SER A 45 0.28 2.69 5.15
C SER A 45 -1.12 3.00 5.69
N ASP A 46 -1.52 2.35 6.78
CA ASP A 46 -2.70 2.72 7.57
C ASP A 46 -2.35 3.44 8.88
N GLY A 47 -3.37 3.98 9.57
CA GLY A 47 -3.22 4.70 10.84
C GLY A 47 -2.80 3.80 12.01
N GLY A 48 -2.87 2.48 11.83
CA GLY A 48 -2.30 1.49 12.74
C GLY A 48 -0.83 1.17 12.44
N GLY A 49 -0.24 1.77 11.40
CA GLY A 49 1.13 1.54 10.97
C GLY A 49 1.32 0.31 10.07
N HIS A 50 0.25 -0.38 9.67
CA HIS A 50 0.40 -1.45 8.68
C HIS A 50 0.77 -0.86 7.33
N LEU A 51 1.54 -1.62 6.57
CA LEU A 51 2.10 -1.21 5.29
C LEU A 51 1.37 -1.93 4.16
N PHE A 52 1.27 -1.28 3.01
CA PHE A 52 0.77 -1.88 1.79
C PHE A 52 1.85 -1.90 0.73
N ALA A 53 2.09 -3.07 0.16
CA ALA A 53 3.07 -3.29 -0.89
C ALA A 53 2.42 -3.77 -2.18
N ILE A 54 2.97 -3.36 -3.31
CA ILE A 54 2.59 -3.88 -4.64
C ILE A 54 3.73 -4.74 -5.19
N GLY A 55 3.41 -6.00 -5.48
CA GLY A 55 4.34 -6.95 -6.10
C GLY A 55 4.48 -6.76 -7.61
N ALA A 56 5.45 -7.44 -8.21
CA ALA A 56 5.63 -7.51 -9.65
C ALA A 56 4.45 -8.19 -10.36
N SER A 57 3.72 -9.08 -9.66
CA SER A 57 2.44 -9.62 -10.14
C SER A 57 1.32 -8.57 -10.27
N GLY A 58 1.49 -7.40 -9.66
CA GLY A 58 0.46 -6.38 -9.53
C GLY A 58 -0.48 -6.58 -8.34
N GLN A 59 -0.36 -7.69 -7.60
CA GLN A 59 -1.11 -7.93 -6.37
C GLN A 59 -0.72 -6.93 -5.28
N VAL A 60 -1.69 -6.57 -4.44
CA VAL A 60 -1.48 -5.71 -3.28
C VAL A 60 -1.54 -6.54 -2.01
N TRP A 61 -0.53 -6.33 -1.18
CA TRP A 61 -0.31 -7.04 0.06
C TRP A 61 -0.34 -6.06 1.23
N LYS A 62 -0.80 -6.52 2.39
CA LYS A 62 -0.82 -5.76 3.64
C LYS A 62 0.06 -6.46 4.67
N SER A 63 0.91 -5.72 5.38
CA SER A 63 1.67 -6.29 6.51
C SER A 63 0.71 -6.76 7.63
N THR A 64 1.05 -7.87 8.26
CA THR A 64 0.28 -8.47 9.37
C THR A 64 0.44 -7.69 10.67
N THR A 65 1.52 -6.92 10.78
CA THR A 65 1.84 -6.04 11.91
C THR A 65 2.28 -4.66 11.41
N ALA A 66 2.49 -3.71 12.32
CA ALA A 66 3.08 -2.40 12.03
C ALA A 66 4.60 -2.47 11.84
N SER A 67 5.08 -3.34 10.96
CA SER A 67 6.49 -3.61 10.72
C SER A 67 6.76 -3.79 9.23
N TRP A 68 7.94 -3.33 8.78
CA TRP A 68 8.43 -3.53 7.42
C TRP A 68 8.89 -4.96 7.15
N PHE A 69 9.38 -5.64 8.19
CA PHE A 69 10.11 -6.89 8.08
C PHE A 69 9.29 -8.13 8.48
N ASP A 70 8.03 -7.92 8.87
CA ASP A 70 7.11 -9.01 9.21
C ASP A 70 6.32 -9.47 7.97
N ASP A 71 5.51 -10.51 8.16
CA ASP A 71 4.75 -11.14 7.09
C ASP A 71 3.71 -10.21 6.47
N PHE A 72 3.38 -10.48 5.21
CA PHE A 72 2.39 -9.76 4.43
C PHE A 72 1.33 -10.74 3.89
N GLU A 73 0.08 -10.29 3.83
CA GLU A 73 -1.06 -11.05 3.29
C GLU A 73 -1.71 -10.32 2.11
N ILE A 74 -2.19 -11.08 1.12
CA ILE A 74 -2.88 -10.51 -0.04
C ILE A 74 -4.17 -9.82 0.42
N THR A 75 -4.32 -8.54 0.05
CA THR A 75 -5.56 -7.78 0.29
C THR A 75 -6.31 -7.41 -0.98
N ALA A 76 -5.64 -7.42 -2.14
CA ALA A 76 -6.28 -7.21 -3.44
C ALA A 76 -5.47 -7.88 -4.56
N SER A 77 -6.16 -8.30 -5.61
CA SER A 77 -5.56 -8.92 -6.80
C SER A 77 -4.89 -7.90 -7.71
N SER A 78 -5.22 -6.60 -7.56
CA SER A 78 -4.62 -5.51 -8.32
C SER A 78 -4.67 -4.18 -7.56
N LEU A 79 -3.82 -3.23 -7.94
CA LEU A 79 -3.89 -1.86 -7.44
C LEU A 79 -5.24 -1.20 -7.73
N GLN A 80 -5.83 -1.47 -8.90
CA GLN A 80 -7.14 -0.95 -9.25
C GLN A 80 -8.20 -1.45 -8.26
N GLU A 81 -8.24 -2.76 -8.01
CA GLU A 81 -9.18 -3.35 -7.06
C GLU A 81 -9.00 -2.74 -5.65
N PHE A 82 -7.75 -2.58 -5.20
CA PHE A 82 -7.45 -1.93 -3.92
C PHE A 82 -8.03 -0.50 -3.84
N LEU A 83 -7.81 0.32 -4.88
CA LEU A 83 -8.32 1.70 -4.92
C LEU A 83 -9.86 1.74 -5.00
N GLU A 84 -10.49 0.81 -5.72
CA GLU A 84 -11.95 0.68 -5.75
C GLU A 84 -12.52 0.29 -4.38
N GLN A 85 -11.88 -0.66 -3.68
CA GLN A 85 -12.26 -1.04 -2.33
C GLN A 85 -12.11 0.14 -1.36
N LEU A 86 -11.01 0.91 -1.46
CA LEU A 86 -10.79 2.11 -0.67
C LEU A 86 -11.86 3.18 -0.95
N GLY A 87 -12.14 3.46 -2.22
CA GLY A 87 -13.17 4.42 -2.61
C GLY A 87 -14.56 4.06 -2.09
N ARG A 88 -14.93 2.77 -2.09
CA ARG A 88 -16.21 2.30 -1.50
C ARG A 88 -16.25 2.49 0.01
N ARG A 89 -15.15 2.26 0.73
CA ARG A 89 -15.09 2.47 2.19
C ARG A 89 -15.30 3.94 2.54
N ILE A 90 -14.65 4.82 1.79
CA ILE A 90 -14.78 6.27 1.96
C ILE A 90 -16.23 6.72 1.71
N ALA A 91 -16.84 6.25 0.62
CA ALA A 91 -18.22 6.60 0.27
C ALA A 91 -19.27 6.07 1.28
N ASN A 92 -18.97 4.98 1.99
CA ASN A 92 -19.86 4.40 3.00
C ASN A 92 -19.70 5.03 4.40
N GLN A 93 -18.74 5.94 4.59
CA GLN A 93 -18.51 6.67 5.84
C GLN A 93 -19.23 8.04 5.90
N THR A 94 -19.83 8.47 4.78
CA THR A 94 -20.68 9.66 4.62
C THR A 94 -22.15 9.34 4.72
#